data_AF-A0A7C5GTH8-F1
#
_entry.id   AF-A0A7C5GTH8-F1
#
_cell.length_a   1.000
_cell.length_b   1.000
_cell.length_c   1.000
_cell.angle_alpha   90.00
_cell.angle_beta   90.00
_cell.angle_gamma   90.00
#
_symmetry.space_group_name_H-M   'P 1'
#
loop_
_entity.id
_entity.type
_entity.pdbx_description
1 polymer ?
#
loop_
_entity_poly.entity_id
_entity_poly.type
_entity_poly.pdbx_seq_one_letter_code
_entity_poly.pdbx_strand_id
1 'polypeptide(L)' 'MLSYRCYGEPKTRQQPIVIIHGLLGSKENWHSQAELLATQHEVITIDVRNHGQSP' A
#
# COMPACT_ATOMS: atom_id res chain seq x y z
N MET A 1 -8.80 -1.92 13.66
CA MET A 1 -8.57 -1.03 12.49
C MET A 1 -7.31 -1.54 11.80
N LEU A 2 -7.26 -1.62 10.47
CA LEU A 2 -6.07 -2.10 9.76
C LEU A 2 -5.04 -0.97 9.63
N SER A 3 -3.76 -1.31 9.74
CA SER A 3 -2.64 -0.43 9.44
C SER A 3 -2.42 -0.36 7.94
N TYR A 4 -2.26 0.85 7.42
CA TYR A 4 -2.01 1.10 6.00
C TYR A 4 -1.10 2.31 5.82
N ARG A 5 -0.57 2.47 4.61
CA ARG A 5 0.22 3.63 4.20
C ARG A 5 -0.19 4.06 2.79
N CYS A 6 -0.34 5.36 2.58
CA CYS A 6 -0.63 5.94 1.27
C CYS A 6 0.63 6.56 0.66
N TYR A 7 0.72 6.50 -0.66
CA TYR A 7 1.78 7.07 -1.47
C TYR A 7 1.17 7.81 -2.67
N GLY A 8 1.78 8.95 -3.01
CA GLY A 8 1.27 9.83 -4.06
C GLY A 8 -0.01 10.56 -3.67
N GLU A 9 -0.52 11.38 -4.59
CA GLU A 9 -1.80 12.09 -4.43
C GLU A 9 -2.88 11.47 -5.34
N PRO A 10 -4.16 11.55 -4.94
CA PRO A 10 -5.27 11.13 -5.79
C PRO A 10 -5.26 11.87 -7.14
N LYS A 11 -5.29 11.12 -8.24
CA LYS A 11 -5.34 11.68 -9.59
C LYS A 11 -6.66 11.33 -10.25
N THR A 12 -7.35 12.33 -10.80
CA THR A 12 -8.73 12.20 -11.30
C THR A 12 -8.90 11.21 -12.46
N ARG A 13 -7.83 10.87 -13.19
CA ARG A 13 -7.89 9.97 -14.36
C ARG A 13 -7.18 8.63 -14.14
N GLN A 14 -6.59 8.41 -12.96
CA GLN A 14 -5.83 7.20 -12.67
C GLN A 14 -6.47 6.49 -11.48
N GLN A 15 -6.77 5.21 -11.66
CA GLN A 15 -7.35 4.42 -10.59
C GLN A 15 -6.30 4.18 -9.50
N PRO A 16 -6.69 4.23 -8.22
CA PRO A 16 -5.79 3.91 -7.13
C PRO A 16 -5.41 2.43 -7.17
N ILE A 17 -4.22 2.12 -6.68
CA ILE A 17 -3.70 0.76 -6.56
C ILE A 17 -3.65 0.38 -5.09
N VAL A 18 -4.27 -0.74 -4.73
CA VAL A 18 -4.16 -1.32 -3.39
C VAL A 18 -3.26 -2.55 -3.45
N ILE A 19 -2.22 -2.57 -2.62
CA ILE A 19 -1.25 -3.66 -2.56
C ILE A 19 -1.39 -4.38 -1.21
N ILE A 20 -1.59 -5.70 -1.30
CA ILE A 20 -1.67 -6.62 -0.15
C ILE A 20 -0.43 -7.51 -0.19
N HIS A 21 0.22 -7.69 0.95
CA HIS A 21 1.39 -8.57 1.06
C HIS A 21 1.00 -10.06 1.16
N GLY A 22 1.96 -10.94 0.90
CA GLY A 22 1.81 -12.38 1.08
C GLY A 22 2.07 -12.85 2.52
N LEU A 23 2.03 -14.17 2.73
CA LEU A 23 2.36 -14.82 4.00
C LEU A 23 3.76 -14.41 4.50
N LEU A 24 3.90 -14.15 5.80
CA LEU A 24 5.10 -13.62 6.47
C LEU A 24 5.53 -12.21 6.00
N GLY A 25 4.68 -11.50 5.24
CA GLY A 25 4.94 -10.13 4.80
C GLY A 25 4.30 -9.06 5.68
N SER A 26 4.56 -7.80 5.32
CA SER A 26 3.89 -6.60 5.80
C SER A 26 3.82 -5.54 4.68
N LYS A 27 3.05 -4.47 4.90
CA LYS A 27 2.92 -3.33 4.00
C LYS A 27 4.25 -2.66 3.63
N GLU A 28 5.24 -2.76 4.52
CA GLU A 28 6.57 -2.17 4.32
C GLU A 28 7.40 -2.91 3.25
N ASN A 29 7.08 -4.17 2.94
CA ASN A 29 7.79 -4.91 1.87
C ASN A 29 7.59 -4.29 0.48
N TRP A 30 6.55 -3.47 0.31
CA TRP A 30 6.18 -2.87 -0.97
C TRP A 30 6.63 -1.42 -1.12
N HIS A 31 7.44 -0.89 -0.18
CA HIS A 31 7.77 0.53 -0.14
C HIS A 31 8.34 1.06 -1.46
N SER A 32 9.37 0.42 -2.01
CA SER A 32 10.02 0.88 -3.24
C SER A 32 9.11 0.79 -4.47
N GLN A 33 8.31 -0.27 -4.58
CA GLN A 33 7.34 -0.43 -5.68
C GLN A 33 6.20 0.58 -5.57
N ALA A 34 5.73 0.85 -4.34
CA ALA A 34 4.70 1.84 -4.08
C ALA A 34 5.17 3.25 -4.43
N GLU A 35 6.41 3.64 -4.10
CA GLU A 35 6.97 4.93 -4.53
C GLU A 35 7.06 5.06 -6.05
N LEU A 36 7.49 4.00 -6.75
CA LEU A 36 7.56 4.02 -8.22
C LEU A 36 6.16 4.17 -8.85
N LEU A 37 5.20 3.37 -8.39
CA LEU A 37 3.81 3.42 -8.88
C LEU A 37 3.12 4.75 -8.51
N ALA A 38 3.51 5.36 -7.39
CA ALA A 38 2.99 6.63 -6.91
C ALA A 38 3.29 7.81 -7.86
N THR A 39 4.24 7.65 -8.77
CA THR A 39 4.49 8.64 -9.84
C THR A 39 3.28 8.80 -10.76
N GLN A 40 2.42 7.79 -10.88
CA GLN A 40 1.27 7.78 -11.79
C GLN A 40 -0.07 7.53 -11.08
N HIS A 41 -0.08 6.77 -9.99
CA HIS A 41 -1.29 6.36 -9.27
C HIS A 41 -1.26 6.82 -7.82
N GLU A 42 -2.41 6.93 -7.16
CA GLU A 42 -2.44 6.84 -5.70
C GLU A 42 -2.22 5.37 -5.32
N VAL A 43 -1.33 5.10 -4.36
CA VAL A 43 -0.99 3.72 -3.97
C VAL A 43 -1.19 3.55 -2.48
N ILE A 44 -1.88 2.48 -2.09
CA ILE A 44 -2.17 2.14 -0.70
C ILE A 44 -1.58 0.76 -0.40
N THR A 45 -0.65 0.67 0.53
CA THR A 45 -0.15 -0.61 1.05
C THR A 45 -0.82 -0.91 2.40
N ILE A 46 -1.27 -2.14 2.60
CA ILE A 46 -2.08 -2.52 3.78
C ILE A 46 -1.47 -3.73 4.48
N ASP A 47 -1.41 -3.68 5.81
CA ASP A 47 -1.19 -4.85 6.66
C ASP A 47 -2.53 -5.58 6.87
N VAL A 48 -2.64 -6.83 6.45
CA VAL A 48 -3.85 -7.63 6.74
C VAL A 48 -3.91 -7.99 8.24
N ARG A 49 -5.05 -8.51 8.72
CA ARG A 49 -5.22 -8.86 10.14
C ARG A 49 -4.11 -9.79 10.63
N ASN A 50 -3.67 -9.59 11.87
CA ASN A 50 -2.58 -10.31 12.52
C ASN A 50 -1.21 -10.22 11.81
N HIS A 51 -1.00 -9.22 10.94
CA HIS A 51 0.28 -8.99 10.24
C HIS A 51 0.78 -7.57 10.44
N GLY A 52 2.10 -7.39 10.40
CA GLY A 52 2.74 -6.09 10.50
C GLY A 52 2.30 -5.30 11.75
N GLN A 53 1.70 -4.15 11.54
CA GLN A 53 1.17 -3.27 12.60
C GLN A 53 -0.37 -3.35 12.72
N SER A 54 -1.03 -4.21 11.94
CA SER A 54 -2.45 -4.48 12.10
C SER A 54 -2.70 -5.40 13.28
N PRO A 55 -3.81 -5.20 14.03
CA PRO A 55 -4.22 -6.09 15.09
C PRO A 55 -4.67 -7.46 14.57
#